data_AF-A0A1H2AJ01-F1
#
_entry.id   AF-A0A1H2AJ01-F1
#
_cell.length_a   1.000
_cell.length_b   1.000
_cell.length_c   1.000
_cell.angle_alpha   90.00
_cell.angle_beta   90.00
_cell.angle_gamma   90.00
#
_symmetry.space_group_name_H-M   'P 1'
#
loop_
_entity.id
_entity.type
_entity.pdbx_description
1 polymer ?
#
loop_
_entity_poly.entity_id
_entity_poly.type
_entity_poly.pdbx_seq_one_letter_code
_entity_poly.pdbx_strand_id
1 'polypeptide(L)'
;MGGHVPSSRRTAHERPVPDAGHSIRPHEHTFTLRTSDGDEFVFDSFECAIHRCAPTCAHCGCRVIGHGIQAGERVYCCANCAQESGVGSVSDNAEHAQL
;
A
#
# COMPACT_ATOMS: atom_id res chain seq x y z
N MET A 1 11.08 -45.82 5.66
CA MET A 1 9.98 -45.18 6.42
C MET A 1 9.91 -43.72 6.01
N GLY A 2 9.21 -43.44 4.90
CA GLY A 2 8.97 -42.08 4.42
C GLY A 2 7.56 -41.67 4.80
N GLY A 3 7.43 -40.71 5.70
CA GLY A 3 6.15 -40.08 6.04
C GLY A 3 5.95 -38.85 5.16
N HIS A 4 5.21 -39.01 4.08
CA HIS A 4 4.74 -37.91 3.25
C HIS A 4 3.62 -37.19 4.01
N VAL A 5 3.85 -35.95 4.45
CA VAL A 5 2.75 -35.07 4.89
C VAL A 5 2.10 -34.49 3.64
N PRO A 6 0.81 -34.76 3.36
CA PRO A 6 0.15 -34.19 2.19
C PRO A 6 -0.11 -32.70 2.40
N SER A 7 0.56 -31.86 1.60
CA SER A 7 0.19 -30.46 1.39
C SER A 7 -1.21 -30.42 0.75
N SER A 8 -2.22 -30.30 1.60
CA SER A 8 -3.61 -30.20 1.18
C SER A 8 -4.32 -29.16 2.03
N ARG A 9 -4.20 -27.91 1.58
CA ARG A 9 -5.28 -26.92 1.59
C ARG A 9 -4.92 -25.80 0.62
N ARG A 10 -5.17 -26.08 -0.66
CA ARG A 10 -5.59 -25.03 -1.59
C ARG A 10 -6.86 -24.42 -1.02
N THR A 11 -6.76 -23.30 -0.33
CA THR A 11 -7.93 -22.48 -0.03
C THR A 11 -8.26 -21.71 -1.30
N ALA A 12 -9.38 -22.10 -1.90
CA ALA A 12 -10.01 -21.44 -3.03
C ALA A 12 -10.26 -19.95 -2.74
N HIS A 13 -9.25 -19.11 -2.97
CA HIS A 13 -9.40 -17.69 -3.26
C HIS A 13 -8.30 -17.20 -4.23
N GLU A 14 -7.78 -18.12 -5.03
CA GLU A 14 -6.89 -17.83 -6.14
C GLU A 14 -7.74 -17.52 -7.36
N ARG A 15 -8.24 -16.28 -7.43
CA ARG A 15 -8.60 -15.63 -8.67
C ARG A 15 -7.81 -14.32 -8.75
N PRO A 16 -6.65 -14.27 -9.40
CA PRO A 16 -6.03 -12.99 -9.69
C PRO A 16 -6.93 -12.22 -10.66
N VAL A 17 -7.30 -11.02 -10.21
CA VAL A 17 -8.02 -9.91 -10.88
C VAL A 17 -9.38 -10.22 -11.52
N PRO A 18 -10.48 -9.85 -10.82
CA PRO A 18 -11.66 -9.33 -11.48
C PRO A 18 -12.01 -7.92 -10.99
N ASP A 19 -12.32 -7.08 -11.97
CA ASP A 19 -12.79 -5.68 -11.91
C ASP A 19 -11.71 -4.60 -11.73
N ALA A 20 -10.86 -4.48 -12.77
CA ALA A 20 -10.45 -3.14 -13.19
C ALA A 20 -11.74 -2.36 -13.52
N GLY A 21 -12.20 -1.55 -12.58
CA GLY A 21 -13.33 -0.67 -12.78
C GLY A 21 -13.13 0.18 -14.03
N HIS A 22 -14.04 0.02 -15.00
CA HIS A 22 -14.42 1.03 -15.99
C HIS A 22 -13.29 1.80 -16.74
N SER A 23 -12.19 1.16 -17.13
CA SER A 23 -11.26 1.80 -18.08
C SER A 23 -11.79 1.65 -19.52
N ILE A 24 -12.19 2.78 -20.11
CA ILE A 24 -12.90 2.89 -21.41
C ILE A 24 -11.94 2.68 -22.60
N ARG A 25 -10.64 2.40 -22.38
CA ARG A 25 -9.66 2.25 -23.47
C ARG A 25 -8.69 1.08 -23.26
N PRO A 26 -8.30 0.36 -24.34
CA PRO A 26 -7.22 -0.61 -24.28
C PRO A 26 -5.88 0.05 -23.91
N HIS A 27 -5.03 -0.79 -23.31
CA HIS A 27 -3.86 -0.55 -22.46
C HIS A 27 -2.60 -0.08 -23.21
N GLU A 28 -2.46 1.22 -23.42
CA GLU A 28 -1.22 1.80 -23.96
C GLU A 28 -0.21 2.13 -22.84
N HIS A 29 -0.68 2.42 -21.62
CA HIS A 29 0.13 2.94 -20.51
C HIS A 29 -0.26 2.35 -19.14
N THR A 30 -0.35 1.03 -19.04
CA THR A 30 -0.58 0.34 -17.75
C THR A 30 0.72 -0.02 -17.04
N PHE A 31 0.68 -0.11 -15.71
CA PHE A 31 1.77 -0.63 -14.89
C PHE A 31 1.25 -1.62 -13.83
N THR A 32 2.15 -2.47 -13.36
CA THR A 32 1.86 -3.45 -12.30
C THR A 32 2.43 -2.98 -10.96
N LEU A 33 1.62 -3.03 -9.91
CA LEU A 33 2.02 -2.79 -8.53
C LEU A 33 1.95 -4.11 -7.75
N ARG A 34 3.07 -4.52 -7.15
CA ARG A 34 3.16 -5.70 -6.29
C ARG A 34 3.39 -5.27 -4.85
N THR A 35 2.59 -5.79 -3.92
CA THR A 35 2.74 -5.55 -2.49
C THR A 35 3.68 -6.58 -1.87
N SER A 36 4.21 -6.28 -0.69
CA SER A 36 5.01 -7.22 0.12
C SER A 36 4.25 -8.47 0.52
N ASP A 37 2.93 -8.36 0.68
CA ASP A 37 2.02 -9.45 1.03
C ASP A 37 1.74 -10.40 -0.15
N GLY A 38 2.24 -10.07 -1.34
CA GLY A 38 2.12 -10.90 -2.54
C GLY A 38 0.93 -10.56 -3.43
N ASP A 39 0.16 -9.52 -3.12
CA ASP A 39 -0.88 -9.02 -4.03
C ASP A 39 -0.26 -8.37 -5.26
N GLU A 40 -0.95 -8.50 -6.40
CA GLU A 40 -0.58 -7.89 -7.65
C GLU A 40 -1.78 -7.15 -8.25
N PHE A 41 -1.55 -5.90 -8.64
CA PHE A 41 -2.56 -5.01 -9.20
C PHE A 41 -2.05 -4.42 -10.51
N VAL A 42 -2.97 -4.15 -11.44
CA VAL A 42 -2.69 -3.44 -12.68
C VAL A 42 -3.48 -2.14 -12.67
N PHE A 43 -2.79 -1.02 -12.94
CA PHE A 43 -3.37 0.31 -12.97
C PHE A 43 -2.96 1.04 -14.26
N ASP A 44 -3.80 1.98 -14.69
CA ASP A 44 -3.54 2.91 -15.79
C ASP A 44 -3.17 4.33 -15.31
N SER A 45 -3.19 4.58 -14.00
CA SER A 45 -2.78 5.84 -13.37
C SER A 45 -2.27 5.64 -11.94
N PHE A 46 -1.31 6.48 -11.53
CA PHE A 46 -0.85 6.54 -10.14
C PHE A 46 -1.94 6.98 -9.18
N GLU A 47 -2.88 7.82 -9.60
CA GLU A 47 -3.99 8.24 -8.75
C GLU A 47 -4.82 7.03 -8.30
N CYS A 48 -5.24 6.18 -9.24
CA CYS A 48 -5.98 4.95 -8.95
C CYS A 48 -5.17 4.01 -8.04
N ALA A 49 -3.87 3.86 -8.31
CA ALA A 49 -2.98 3.04 -7.50
C ALA A 49 -2.87 3.56 -6.05
N ILE A 50 -2.66 4.87 -5.87
CA ILE A 50 -2.54 5.53 -4.56
C ILE A 50 -3.87 5.43 -3.80
N HIS A 51 -4.99 5.71 -4.45
CA HIS A 51 -6.31 5.59 -3.82
C HIS A 51 -6.60 4.17 -3.33
N ARG A 52 -6.08 3.14 -4.01
CA ARG A 52 -6.31 1.74 -3.66
C ARG A 52 -5.32 1.18 -2.64
N CYS A 53 -4.05 1.58 -2.71
CA CYS A 53 -2.95 0.91 -2.02
C CYS A 53 -2.33 1.76 -0.90
N ALA A 54 -2.35 3.09 -1.01
CA ALA A 54 -1.70 3.94 -0.01
C ALA A 54 -2.51 3.98 1.29
N PRO A 55 -1.86 3.91 2.45
CA PRO A 55 -2.57 3.99 3.71
C PRO A 55 -3.11 5.40 3.93
N THR A 56 -4.09 5.51 4.83
CA THR A 56 -4.76 6.76 5.15
C THR A 56 -4.13 7.41 6.36
N CYS A 57 -3.80 8.69 6.27
CA CYS A 57 -3.33 9.48 7.40
C CYS A 57 -4.39 9.51 8.51
N ALA A 58 -4.02 9.08 9.72
CA ALA A 58 -4.91 8.99 10.86
C ALA A 58 -5.31 10.35 11.47
N HIS A 59 -4.85 11.46 10.88
CA HIS A 59 -5.21 12.83 11.25
C HIS A 59 -6.06 13.50 10.17
N CYS A 60 -5.50 13.67 8.96
CA CYS A 60 -6.15 14.45 7.89
C CYS A 60 -6.93 13.61 6.87
N GLY A 61 -6.84 12.27 6.92
CA GLY A 61 -7.55 11.40 5.98
C GLY A 61 -6.96 11.34 4.56
N CYS A 62 -5.91 12.10 4.25
CA CYS A 62 -5.23 12.00 2.96
C CYS A 62 -4.45 10.68 2.82
N ARG A 63 -4.18 10.28 1.58
CA ARG A 63 -3.31 9.14 1.27
C ARG A 63 -1.85 9.47 1.56
N VAL A 64 -1.14 8.57 2.22
CA VAL A 64 0.29 8.71 2.52
C VAL A 64 1.09 8.20 1.32
N ILE A 65 1.70 9.13 0.57
CA ILE A 65 2.43 8.82 -0.68
C ILE A 65 3.94 8.71 -0.43
N GLY A 66 4.46 9.40 0.59
CA GLY A 66 5.88 9.35 1.00
C GLY A 66 6.14 8.37 2.14
N HIS A 67 7.30 8.50 2.79
CA HIS A 67 7.71 7.64 3.90
C HIS A 67 6.73 7.67 5.09
N GLY A 68 5.99 8.77 5.26
CA GLY A 68 5.04 8.94 6.36
C GLY A 68 5.71 8.79 7.73
N ILE A 69 4.90 8.84 8.79
CA ILE A 69 5.33 8.55 10.15
C ILE A 69 4.44 7.47 10.73
N GLN A 70 5.05 6.39 11.20
CA GLN A 70 4.36 5.31 11.89
C GLN A 70 4.46 5.51 13.41
N ALA A 71 3.32 5.47 14.11
CA ALA A 71 3.25 5.47 15.57
C ALA A 71 2.26 4.38 16.03
N GLY A 72 2.79 3.23 16.45
CA GLY A 72 1.97 2.06 16.77
C GLY A 72 1.22 1.57 15.53
N GLU A 73 -0.11 1.51 15.61
CA GLU A 73 -1.00 1.11 14.50
C GLU A 73 -1.43 2.29 13.62
N ARG A 74 -1.06 3.52 13.97
CA ARG A 74 -1.45 4.74 13.24
C ARG A 74 -0.33 5.20 12.34
N VAL A 75 -0.69 5.67 11.15
CA VAL A 75 0.23 6.27 10.18
C VAL A 75 -0.20 7.69 9.84
N TYR A 76 0.76 8.58 9.62
CA TYR A 76 0.55 9.99 9.32
C TYR A 76 1.30 10.40 8.07
N CYS A 77 0.75 11.35 7.32
CA CYS A 77 1.37 11.83 6.08
C CYS A 77 2.62 12.68 6.31
N CYS A 78 2.73 13.34 7.47
CA CYS A 78 3.84 14.25 7.80
C CYS A 78 3.95 14.50 9.31
N ALA A 79 5.05 15.12 9.73
CA ALA A 79 5.35 15.40 11.14
C ALA A 79 4.26 16.24 11.81
N ASN A 80 3.73 17.24 11.10
CA ASN A 80 2.64 18.08 11.62
C ASN A 80 1.41 17.24 12.00
N CYS A 81 0.94 16.36 11.12
CA CYS A 81 -0.21 15.50 11.41
C CYS A 81 0.04 14.54 12.58
N ALA A 82 1.27 14.05 12.73
CA ALA A 82 1.66 13.20 13.84
C ALA A 82 1.66 13.99 15.17
N GLN A 83 2.27 15.18 15.19
CA GLN A 83 2.34 16.06 16.36
C GLN A 83 0.96 16.52 16.82
N GLU A 84 0.09 16.95 15.90
CA GLU A 84 -1.31 17.33 16.20
C GLU A 84 -2.11 16.14 16.76
N SER A 85 -1.70 14.92 16.44
CA SER A 85 -2.29 13.68 16.98
C SER A 85 -1.65 13.19 18.28
N GLY A 86 -0.74 13.98 18.89
CA GLY A 86 -0.07 13.67 20.15
C GLY A 86 1.15 12.76 20.02
N VAL A 87 1.68 12.55 18.82
CA VAL A 87 2.93 11.80 18.62
C VAL A 87 4.12 12.72 18.89
N GLY A 88 4.86 12.46 19.96
CA GLY A 88 6.01 13.27 20.37
C GLY A 88 7.25 13.11 19.48
N SER A 89 8.13 14.13 19.49
CA SER A 89 9.46 14.15 18.87
C SER A 89 9.52 13.60 17.43
N VAL A 90 8.63 14.09 16.56
CA VAL A 90 8.64 13.76 15.13
C VAL A 90 9.09 14.98 14.33
N SER A 91 10.17 14.83 13.55
CA SER A 91 10.61 15.85 12.59
C SER A 91 10.45 15.35 11.17
N ASP A 92 10.03 16.26 10.29
CA ASP A 92 10.01 16.04 8.84
C ASP A 92 11.39 16.43 8.30
N ASN A 93 12.16 15.47 7.82
CA ASN A 93 13.40 15.73 7.11
C ASN A 93 13.51 14.75 5.93
N ALA A 94 12.97 15.16 4.79
CA ALA A 94 13.17 14.49 3.49
C ALA A 94 14.65 14.34 3.08
N GLU A 95 15.56 14.97 3.82
CA GLU A 95 17.00 15.09 3.56
C GLU A 95 17.85 13.91 4.10
N HIS A 96 17.23 12.87 4.67
CA HIS A 96 17.93 11.66 5.12
C HIS A 96 17.68 10.46 4.20
N ALA A 97 17.61 10.69 2.89
CA ALA A 97 17.90 9.66 1.88
C ALA A 97 19.42 9.68 1.62
N GLN A 98 20.24 9.25 2.59
CA GLN A 98 21.70 9.26 2.45
C GLN A 98 22.18 8.07 1.61
N LEU A 99 22.26 8.28 0.30
CA LEU A 99 23.33 7.78 -0.57
C LEU A 99 23.76 8.91 -1.51
#